data_AF-A0A518E0M9-F1
#
_entry.id   AF-A0A518E0M9-F1
#
_cell.length_a   1.000
_cell.length_b   1.000
_cell.length_c   1.000
_cell.angle_alpha   90.00
_cell.angle_beta   90.00
_cell.angle_gamma   90.00
#
_symmetry.space_group_name_H-M   'P 1'
#
loop_
_entity.id
_entity.type
_entity.pdbx_description
1 polymer ?
#
loop_
_entity_poly.entity_id
_entity_poly.type
_entity_poly.pdbx_seq_one_letter_code
_entity_poly.pdbx_strand_id
1 'polypeptide(L)'
;MRETEQYTCPHCGMVVRAGADDAFRNGDVRVCPGCRCRMTIDLPLPPLDTAPYGNSLAERVADFLLAGGEIPGRHPYFHGVCLAQLDGAFLYGYAHDSGGPAFYDTTPVIRRLENRAAFVAWLSAQSDNRLNRAPDAGLNSPEEVGITRRLLEAAVGPDPDEPGVS
;
A
#
# COMPACT_ATOMS: atom_id res chain seq x y z
N MET A 1 4.55 5.48 -21.68
CA MET A 1 3.80 4.24 -21.93
C MET A 1 4.09 3.30 -20.77
N ARG A 2 3.09 2.89 -19.98
CA ARG A 2 3.28 1.95 -18.87
C ARG A 2 3.37 0.54 -19.46
N GLU A 3 4.48 -0.19 -19.24
CA GLU A 3 4.52 -1.62 -19.53
C GLU A 3 3.49 -2.31 -18.63
N THR A 4 2.43 -2.85 -19.22
CA THR A 4 1.46 -3.69 -18.51
C THR A 4 2.16 -4.94 -18.04
N GLU A 5 2.27 -5.12 -16.73
CA GLU A 5 2.74 -6.35 -16.12
C GLU A 5 1.85 -7.52 -16.58
N GLN A 6 2.48 -8.65 -16.90
CA GLN A 6 1.81 -9.85 -17.38
C GLN A 6 2.13 -10.99 -16.44
N TYR A 7 1.11 -11.77 -16.07
CA TYR A 7 1.27 -12.96 -15.24
C TYR A 7 0.61 -14.16 -15.91
N THR A 8 1.28 -15.29 -15.91
CA THR A 8 0.77 -16.52 -16.53
C THR A 8 0.19 -17.43 -15.45
N CYS A 9 -1.08 -17.81 -15.58
CA CYS A 9 -1.71 -18.76 -14.68
C CYS A 9 -0.99 -20.12 -14.75
N PRO A 10 -0.48 -20.66 -13.62
CA PRO A 10 0.29 -21.91 -13.61
C PRO A 10 -0.56 -23.15 -13.96
N HIS A 11 -1.88 -23.07 -13.82
CA HIS A 11 -2.77 -24.20 -14.06
C HIS A 11 -3.24 -24.33 -15.51
N CYS A 12 -3.56 -23.21 -16.18
CA CYS A 12 -4.13 -23.22 -17.53
C CYS A 12 -3.30 -22.49 -18.59
N GLY A 13 -2.19 -21.85 -18.19
CA GLY A 13 -1.32 -21.10 -19.10
C GLY A 13 -1.92 -19.78 -19.61
N MET A 14 -3.10 -19.37 -19.12
CA MET A 14 -3.70 -18.09 -19.51
C MET A 14 -2.87 -16.93 -18.99
N VAL A 15 -2.52 -16.01 -19.90
CA VAL A 15 -1.83 -14.76 -19.55
C VAL A 15 -2.86 -13.74 -19.08
N VAL A 16 -2.76 -13.35 -17.82
CA VAL A 16 -3.54 -12.27 -17.21
C VAL A 16 -2.71 -10.99 -17.29
N ARG A 17 -3.33 -9.92 -17.77
CA ARG A 17 -2.68 -8.60 -17.87
C ARG A 17 -3.21 -7.72 -16.76
N ALA A 18 -2.30 -7.05 -16.07
CA ALA A 18 -2.65 -6.01 -15.12
C ALA A 18 -3.37 -4.86 -15.86
N GLY A 19 -4.43 -4.32 -15.27
CA GLY A 19 -5.15 -3.17 -15.80
C GLY A 19 -4.35 -1.87 -15.67
N ALA A 20 -4.87 -0.75 -16.19
CA ALA A 20 -4.20 0.55 -16.04
C ALA A 20 -4.04 0.99 -14.57
N ASP A 21 -4.94 0.52 -13.71
CA ASP A 21 -5.02 0.81 -12.27
C ASP A 21 -4.76 -0.42 -11.39
N ASP A 22 -4.48 -1.58 -12.00
CA ASP A 22 -4.27 -2.85 -11.29
C ASP A 22 -2.83 -3.30 -11.58
N ALA A 23 -1.98 -3.29 -10.56
CA ALA A 23 -0.60 -3.78 -10.66
C ALA A 23 -0.50 -5.10 -9.90
N PHE A 24 0.25 -6.06 -10.45
CA PHE A 24 0.44 -7.34 -9.79
C PHE A 24 1.39 -7.16 -8.60
N ARG A 25 0.99 -7.57 -7.40
CA ARG A 25 1.89 -7.58 -6.23
C ARG A 25 2.33 -9.00 -5.91
N ASN A 26 3.56 -9.15 -5.42
CA ASN A 26 3.99 -10.44 -4.89
C ASN A 26 3.08 -10.83 -3.71
N GLY A 27 2.63 -12.08 -3.71
CA GLY A 27 1.69 -12.61 -2.71
C GLY A 27 0.22 -12.32 -3.01
N ASP A 28 -0.12 -11.52 -4.03
CA ASP A 28 -1.52 -11.28 -4.42
C ASP A 28 -2.21 -12.61 -4.75
N VAL A 29 -3.37 -12.86 -4.15
CA VAL A 29 -4.22 -13.99 -4.53
C VAL A 29 -5.26 -13.50 -5.53
N ARG A 30 -5.17 -13.99 -6.77
CA ARG A 30 -6.10 -13.66 -7.85
C ARG A 30 -6.87 -14.90 -8.28
N VAL A 31 -8.06 -14.69 -8.82
CA VAL A 31 -8.83 -15.76 -9.49
C VAL A 31 -8.53 -15.66 -10.98
N CYS A 32 -7.99 -16.73 -11.56
CA CYS A 32 -7.74 -16.76 -13.00
C CYS A 32 -9.08 -16.76 -13.77
N PRO A 33 -9.27 -15.90 -14.78
CA PRO A 33 -10.52 -15.84 -15.53
C PRO A 33 -10.78 -17.07 -16.41
N GLY A 34 -9.74 -17.83 -16.76
CA GLY A 34 -9.84 -19.05 -17.57
C GLY A 34 -10.24 -20.29 -16.77
N CYS A 35 -9.42 -20.70 -15.80
CA CYS A 35 -9.64 -21.92 -15.00
C CYS A 35 -10.49 -21.70 -13.74
N ARG A 36 -10.74 -20.43 -13.34
CA ARG A 36 -11.28 -20.05 -12.02
C ARG A 36 -10.48 -20.52 -10.82
N CYS A 37 -9.27 -21.02 -11.04
CA CYS A 37 -8.36 -21.42 -10.00
C CYS A 37 -7.76 -20.19 -9.29
N ARG A 38 -7.60 -20.28 -7.97
CA ARG A 38 -6.88 -19.27 -7.18
C ARG A 38 -5.39 -19.42 -7.47
N MET A 39 -4.75 -18.31 -7.81
CA MET A 39 -3.33 -18.24 -8.09
C MET A 39 -2.70 -17.18 -7.18
N THR A 40 -1.59 -17.54 -6.57
CA THR A 40 -0.73 -16.58 -5.86
C THR A 40 0.27 -16.04 -6.87
N ILE A 41 0.30 -14.73 -7.01
CA ILE A 41 1.27 -14.04 -7.84
C ILE A 41 2.62 -14.12 -7.14
N ASP A 42 3.53 -14.94 -7.69
CA ASP A 42 4.92 -15.03 -7.26
C ASP A 42 5.77 -14.20 -8.24
N LEU A 43 5.98 -12.94 -7.89
CA LEU A 43 6.81 -12.00 -8.65
C LEU A 43 8.02 -11.62 -7.79
N PRO A 44 9.23 -11.50 -8.37
CA PRO A 44 10.37 -11.01 -7.62
C PRO A 44 10.02 -9.65 -7.02
N LEU A 45 10.11 -9.56 -5.70
CA LEU A 45 9.84 -8.32 -4.98
C LEU A 45 10.75 -7.23 -5.55
N PRO A 46 10.20 -6.11 -6.06
CA PRO A 46 11.03 -5.05 -6.61
C PRO A 46 11.98 -4.54 -5.51
N PRO A 47 13.18 -4.05 -5.87
CA PRO A 47 14.04 -3.41 -4.90
C PRO A 47 13.28 -2.28 -4.23
N LEU A 48 13.17 -2.34 -2.90
CA LEU A 48 12.46 -1.34 -2.13
C LEU A 48 13.34 -0.12 -1.97
N ASP A 49 12.79 1.05 -2.28
CA ASP A 49 13.49 2.32 -2.11
C ASP A 49 13.89 2.53 -0.64
N THR A 50 15.11 3.01 -0.46
CA THR A 50 15.66 3.33 0.87
C THR A 50 15.60 4.83 1.16
N ALA A 51 15.33 5.65 0.15
CA ALA A 51 15.21 7.09 0.28
C ALA A 51 14.02 7.47 1.17
N PRO A 52 14.20 8.38 2.14
CA PRO A 52 13.09 8.85 2.95
C PRO A 52 11.98 9.49 2.12
N TYR A 53 10.73 9.28 2.51
CA TYR A 53 9.57 9.88 1.85
C TYR A 53 9.64 11.40 1.80
N GLY A 54 10.19 12.02 2.84
CA GLY A 54 10.33 13.47 2.93
C GLY A 54 9.05 14.17 3.40
N ASN A 55 9.19 15.44 3.80
CA ASN A 55 8.10 16.18 4.42
C ASN A 55 6.97 16.50 3.44
N SER A 56 7.28 16.89 2.19
CA SER A 56 6.24 17.23 1.20
C SER A 56 5.25 16.10 0.99
N LEU A 57 5.74 14.89 0.70
CA LEU A 57 4.89 13.71 0.53
C LEU A 57 4.12 13.38 1.81
N ALA A 58 4.78 13.42 2.97
CA ALA A 58 4.14 13.12 4.25
C ALA A 58 3.01 14.09 4.61
N GLU A 59 3.16 15.38 4.31
CA GLU A 59 2.12 16.38 4.52
C GLU A 59 0.92 16.16 3.60
N ARG A 60 1.15 15.92 2.31
CA ARG A 60 0.07 15.63 1.35
C ARG A 60 -0.72 14.38 1.72
N VAL A 61 -0.02 13.34 2.20
CA VAL A 61 -0.67 12.14 2.73
C VAL A 61 -1.49 12.47 3.97
N ALA A 62 -0.97 13.28 4.90
CA ALA A 62 -1.72 13.68 6.08
C ALA A 62 -3.02 14.41 5.72
N ASP A 63 -2.96 15.32 4.75
CA ASP A 63 -4.12 16.08 4.28
C ASP A 63 -5.15 15.18 3.58
N PHE A 64 -4.70 14.22 2.78
CA PHE A 64 -5.56 13.20 2.17
C PHE A 64 -6.29 12.35 3.22
N LEU A 65 -5.59 11.89 4.26
CA LEU A 65 -6.19 11.10 5.33
C LEU A 65 -7.16 11.93 6.17
N LEU A 66 -6.84 13.20 6.45
CA LEU A 66 -7.75 14.13 7.14
C LEU A 66 -9.04 14.41 6.36
N ALA A 67 -8.98 14.34 5.03
CA ALA A 67 -10.16 14.43 4.16
C ALA A 67 -11.00 13.14 4.14
N GLY A 68 -10.64 12.12 4.95
CA GLY A 68 -11.32 10.83 5.02
C GLY A 68 -10.79 9.78 4.05
N GLY A 69 -9.64 10.04 3.41
CA GLY A 69 -8.96 9.06 2.58
C GLY A 69 -8.34 7.92 3.38
N GLU A 70 -8.08 6.79 2.70
CA GLU A 70 -7.41 5.61 3.25
C GLU A 70 -6.38 5.10 2.22
N ILE A 71 -5.21 4.62 2.69
CA ILE A 71 -4.13 4.15 1.79
C ILE A 71 -3.60 2.77 2.24
N PRO A 72 -3.63 1.74 1.38
CA PRO A 72 -4.43 1.71 0.16
C PRO A 72 -5.92 1.81 0.51
N GLY A 73 -6.71 2.37 -0.41
CA GLY A 73 -8.15 2.44 -0.23
C GLY A 73 -8.76 1.04 -0.10
N ARG A 74 -9.89 0.93 0.62
CA ARG A 74 -10.57 -0.35 0.86
C ARG A 74 -10.82 -1.09 -0.44
N HIS A 75 -10.22 -2.27 -0.55
CA HIS A 75 -10.50 -3.20 -1.61
C HIS A 75 -10.85 -4.55 -0.96
N PRO A 76 -11.97 -5.20 -1.32
CA PRO A 76 -12.46 -6.44 -0.67
C PRO A 76 -11.57 -7.67 -0.92
N TYR A 77 -10.39 -7.47 -1.50
CA TYR A 77 -9.38 -8.49 -1.76
C TYR A 77 -8.00 -8.05 -1.24
N PHE A 78 -7.92 -6.94 -0.49
CA PHE A 78 -6.67 -6.42 0.03
C PHE A 78 -6.59 -6.68 1.54
N HIS A 79 -5.92 -7.79 1.89
CA HIS A 79 -5.39 -8.02 3.23
C HIS A 79 -4.00 -7.41 3.31
N GLY A 80 -3.84 -6.33 4.07
CA GLY A 80 -2.54 -5.71 4.20
C GLY A 80 -2.55 -4.50 5.10
N VAL A 81 -1.38 -3.89 5.24
CA VAL A 81 -1.21 -2.70 6.06
C VAL A 81 -1.77 -1.47 5.36
N CYS A 82 -2.48 -0.64 6.11
CA CYS A 82 -3.12 0.59 5.67
C CYS A 82 -2.77 1.78 6.58
N LEU A 83 -2.98 2.97 6.02
CA LEU A 83 -2.99 4.26 6.67
C LEU A 83 -4.41 4.84 6.66
N ALA A 84 -4.85 5.34 7.81
CA ALA A 84 -6.15 5.98 7.99
C ALA A 84 -6.07 7.07 9.06
N GLN A 85 -7.05 7.99 9.06
CA GLN A 85 -7.28 8.93 10.17
C GLN A 85 -8.58 8.56 10.89
N LEU A 86 -8.53 8.54 12.22
CA LEU A 86 -9.65 8.20 13.08
C LEU A 86 -9.58 8.96 14.41
N ASP A 87 -10.68 9.60 14.79
CA ASP A 87 -10.86 10.27 16.09
C ASP A 87 -9.70 11.23 16.42
N GLY A 88 -9.20 11.94 15.41
CA GLY A 88 -8.08 12.89 15.55
C GLY A 88 -6.69 12.27 15.42
N ALA A 89 -6.57 10.93 15.44
CA ALA A 89 -5.30 10.21 15.35
C ALA A 89 -5.08 9.60 13.96
N PHE A 90 -3.82 9.43 13.59
CA PHE A 90 -3.39 8.73 12.38
C PHE A 90 -2.96 7.33 12.75
N LEU A 91 -3.40 6.35 11.97
CA LEU A 91 -3.19 4.93 12.22
C LEU A 91 -2.37 4.31 11.10
N TYR A 92 -1.44 3.44 11.49
CA TYR A 92 -0.73 2.50 10.63
C TYR A 92 -1.00 1.11 11.18
N GLY A 93 -1.68 0.25 10.43
CA GLY A 93 -2.17 -1.04 10.93
C GLY A 93 -2.81 -1.86 9.83
N TYR A 94 -3.27 -3.08 10.13
CA TYR A 94 -3.88 -3.94 9.12
C TYR A 94 -5.28 -3.43 8.71
N ALA A 95 -5.73 -3.84 7.53
CA ALA A 95 -7.11 -3.81 7.09
C ALA A 95 -7.59 -5.24 6.84
N HIS A 96 -8.85 -5.55 7.17
CA HIS A 96 -9.45 -6.89 7.01
C HIS A 96 -10.41 -6.94 5.81
N ASP A 97 -10.49 -8.10 5.15
CA ASP A 97 -11.31 -8.40 3.95
C ASP A 97 -12.82 -8.08 4.04
N SER A 98 -13.37 -7.83 5.23
CA SER A 98 -14.83 -7.75 5.40
C SER A 98 -15.46 -6.47 4.85
N GLY A 99 -14.68 -5.60 4.18
CA GLY A 99 -15.18 -4.39 3.52
C GLY A 99 -15.71 -3.31 4.47
N GLY A 100 -15.66 -3.56 5.79
CA GLY A 100 -15.84 -2.54 6.81
C GLY A 100 -14.61 -1.63 6.88
N PRO A 101 -14.73 -0.42 7.44
CA PRO A 101 -13.55 0.33 7.81
C PRO A 101 -12.63 -0.51 8.72
N ALA A 102 -11.36 -0.14 8.86
CA ALA A 102 -10.48 -0.65 9.94
C ALA A 102 -11.08 -0.51 11.37
N PHE A 103 -12.27 0.10 11.48
CA PHE A 103 -13.13 0.35 12.64
C PHE A 103 -13.70 -0.87 13.37
N TYR A 104 -13.65 -2.09 12.84
CA TYR A 104 -14.04 -3.22 13.68
C TYR A 104 -12.85 -3.60 14.56
N ASP A 105 -13.07 -3.40 15.87
CA ASP A 105 -12.24 -3.43 17.09
C ASP A 105 -11.30 -4.65 17.31
N THR A 106 -10.95 -5.35 16.24
CA THR A 106 -10.07 -6.52 16.26
C THR A 106 -8.88 -6.39 15.32
N THR A 107 -8.79 -5.29 14.56
CA THR A 107 -7.72 -5.13 13.58
C THR A 107 -6.43 -4.60 14.24
N PRO A 108 -5.28 -5.29 14.12
CA PRO A 108 -4.07 -4.88 14.81
C PRO A 108 -3.57 -3.51 14.35
N VAL A 109 -3.50 -2.56 15.27
CA VAL A 109 -2.84 -1.27 15.08
C VAL A 109 -1.35 -1.47 15.35
N ILE A 110 -0.52 -1.29 14.32
CA ILE A 110 0.94 -1.33 14.46
C ILE A 110 1.42 -0.05 15.13
N ARG A 111 0.88 1.11 14.73
CA ARG A 111 1.23 2.41 15.28
C ARG A 111 0.05 3.39 15.25
N ARG A 112 -0.11 4.13 16.35
CA ARG A 112 -1.04 5.25 16.50
C ARG A 112 -0.26 6.54 16.73
N LEU A 113 -0.65 7.60 16.02
CA LEU A 113 0.00 8.91 16.04
C LEU A 113 -1.07 9.96 16.32
N GLU A 114 -1.04 10.57 17.50
CA GLU A 114 -2.17 11.34 18.05
C GLU A 114 -2.49 12.66 17.32
N ASN A 115 -1.62 13.13 16.41
CA ASN A 115 -1.85 14.36 15.66
C ASN A 115 -1.06 14.41 14.35
N ARG A 116 -1.40 15.40 13.51
CA ARG A 116 -0.78 15.64 12.19
C ARG A 116 0.73 15.81 12.28
N ALA A 117 1.23 16.57 13.25
CA ALA A 117 2.67 16.84 13.38
C ALA A 117 3.47 15.56 13.69
N ALA A 118 2.98 14.74 14.62
CA ALA A 118 3.57 13.45 14.94
C ALA A 118 3.53 12.51 13.73
N PHE A 119 2.42 12.48 13.00
CA PHE A 119 2.28 11.68 11.79
C PHE A 119 3.26 12.09 10.70
N VAL A 120 3.33 13.38 10.36
CA VAL A 120 4.21 13.91 9.32
C VAL A 120 5.67 13.63 9.66
N ALA A 121 6.08 13.89 10.91
CA ALA A 121 7.45 13.63 11.35
C ALA A 121 7.82 12.14 11.30
N TRP A 122 6.87 11.26 11.63
CA TRP A 122 7.08 9.82 11.53
C TRP A 122 7.19 9.38 10.06
N LEU A 123 6.20 9.75 9.22
CA LEU A 123 6.10 9.27 7.85
C LEU A 123 7.23 9.81 6.97
N SER A 124 7.65 11.08 7.15
CA SER A 124 8.72 11.67 6.35
C SER A 124 10.08 10.97 6.53
N ALA A 125 10.29 10.35 7.70
CA ALA A 125 11.48 9.56 8.02
C ALA A 125 11.38 8.07 7.63
N GLN A 126 10.24 7.64 7.08
CA GLN A 126 10.07 6.29 6.54
C GLN A 126 10.55 6.19 5.10
N SER A 127 10.74 4.95 4.65
CA SER A 127 11.03 4.58 3.26
C SER A 127 10.35 3.24 2.96
N ASP A 128 10.28 2.85 1.68
CA ASP A 128 9.74 1.56 1.28
C ASP A 128 10.44 0.44 2.04
N ASN A 129 11.77 0.50 2.15
CA ASN A 129 12.54 -0.48 2.88
C ASN A 129 12.16 -0.52 4.38
N ARG A 130 12.02 0.64 5.04
CA ARG A 130 11.68 0.68 6.47
C ARG A 130 10.29 0.14 6.76
N LEU A 131 9.30 0.44 5.93
CA LEU A 131 7.93 -0.03 6.15
C LEU A 131 7.69 -1.48 5.73
N ASN A 132 8.61 -2.09 4.96
CA ASN A 132 8.40 -3.43 4.40
C ASN A 132 9.44 -4.48 4.80
N ARG A 133 10.61 -4.07 5.31
CA ARG A 133 11.73 -4.99 5.61
C ARG A 133 12.35 -4.78 6.98
N ALA A 134 12.09 -3.65 7.63
CA ALA A 134 12.66 -3.42 8.96
C ALA A 134 11.98 -4.34 9.99
N PRO A 135 12.72 -4.85 10.99
CA PRO A 135 12.17 -5.70 12.04
C PRO A 135 11.00 -5.07 12.82
N ASP A 136 10.95 -3.73 12.86
CA ASP A 136 9.93 -2.93 13.54
C ASP A 136 8.78 -2.46 12.61
N ALA A 137 8.75 -2.92 11.35
CA ALA A 137 7.70 -2.61 10.40
C ALA A 137 6.31 -3.13 10.83
N GLY A 138 6.27 -4.09 11.77
CA GLY A 138 5.04 -4.71 12.28
C GLY A 138 4.34 -5.65 11.30
N LEU A 139 5.08 -6.11 10.28
CA LEU A 139 4.58 -7.07 9.30
C LEU A 139 4.53 -8.48 9.88
N ASN A 140 3.47 -9.22 9.53
CA ASN A 140 3.21 -10.59 10.00
C ASN A 140 4.05 -11.59 9.20
N SER A 141 4.49 -11.24 7.99
CA SER A 141 5.41 -12.05 7.21
C SER A 141 6.40 -11.22 6.38
N PRO A 142 7.59 -11.76 6.07
CA PRO A 142 8.58 -11.09 5.21
C PRO A 142 8.15 -11.02 3.74
N GLU A 143 7.05 -11.66 3.36
CA GLU A 143 6.50 -11.66 2.00
C GLU A 143 5.42 -10.60 1.80
N GLU A 144 4.92 -10.01 2.90
CA GLU A 144 3.97 -8.90 2.85
C GLU A 144 4.64 -7.62 2.32
N VAL A 145 3.95 -6.96 1.41
CA VAL A 145 4.27 -5.59 0.99
C VAL A 145 3.16 -4.68 1.52
N GLY A 146 3.47 -3.93 2.56
CA GLY A 146 2.66 -2.85 3.10
C GLY A 146 2.75 -1.58 2.25
N ILE A 147 3.07 -0.46 2.90
CA ILE A 147 3.03 0.87 2.28
C ILE A 147 4.32 1.18 1.53
N THR A 148 4.19 1.69 0.30
CA THR A 148 5.30 2.14 -0.55
C THR A 148 5.05 3.56 -1.04
N ARG A 149 6.11 4.29 -1.40
CA ARG A 149 6.09 5.63 -2.01
C ARG A 149 5.11 5.68 -3.17
N ARG A 150 5.16 4.69 -4.07
CA ARG A 150 4.27 4.60 -5.24
C ARG A 150 2.79 4.58 -4.83
N LEU A 151 2.43 3.88 -3.74
CA LEU A 151 1.05 3.88 -3.24
C LEU A 151 0.65 5.21 -2.64
N LEU A 152 1.56 5.86 -1.91
CA LEU A 152 1.34 7.19 -1.35
C LEU A 152 1.11 8.21 -2.46
N GLU A 153 2.00 8.27 -3.45
CA GLU A 153 1.93 9.17 -4.60
C GLU A 153 0.72 8.90 -5.49
N ALA A 154 0.32 7.63 -5.66
CA ALA A 154 -0.91 7.30 -6.38
C ALA A 154 -2.16 7.85 -5.69
N ALA A 155 -2.16 7.92 -4.34
CA ALA A 155 -3.29 8.45 -3.57
C ALA A 155 -3.34 9.99 -3.57
N VAL A 156 -2.19 10.66 -3.48
CA VAL A 156 -2.12 12.13 -3.30
C VAL A 156 -1.72 12.90 -4.57
N GLY A 157 -1.41 12.19 -5.64
CA GLY A 157 -0.87 12.76 -6.87
C GLY A 157 0.64 13.04 -6.81
N PRO A 158 1.25 13.38 -7.96
CA PRO A 158 2.66 13.76 -8.02
C PRO A 158 2.94 15.02 -7.20
N ASP A 159 4.20 15.21 -6.81
CA ASP A 159 4.60 16.43 -6.10
C ASP A 159 4.41 17.65 -7.00
N PRO A 160 3.61 18.66 -6.60
CA PRO A 160 3.49 19.89 -7.38
C PRO A 160 4.81 20.67 -7.45
N ASP A 161 5.74 20.43 -6.52
CA ASP A 161 7.06 21.08 -6.46
C ASP A 161 8.19 20.23 -7.09
N GLU A 162 7.90 19.02 -7.60
CA GLU A 162 8.87 18.32 -8.45
C GLU A 162 8.91 19.00 -9.82
N PRO A 163 10.08 19.45 -10.30
CA PRO A 163 10.19 19.99 -11.64
C PRO A 163 9.85 18.87 -12.63
N GLY A 164 8.70 19.03 -13.29
CA GLY A 164 8.14 18.03 -14.19
C GLY A 164 9.18 17.57 -15.21
N VAL A 165 9.44 16.26 -15.22
CA VAL A 165 10.04 15.60 -16.38
C VAL A 165 8.98 15.63 -17.47
N SER A 166 9.03 16.69 -18.28
CA SER A 166 8.32 16.80 -19.56
C SER A 166 8.99 15.93 -20.62
#